data_AF-A0A0M3J3B8-F1
#
_entry.id   AF-A0A0M3J3B8-F1
#
_cell.length_a   1.000
_cell.length_b   1.000
_cell.length_c   1.000
_cell.angle_alpha   90.00
_cell.angle_beta   90.00
_cell.angle_gamma   90.00
#
_symmetry.space_group_name_H-M   'P 1'
#
loop_
_entity.id
_entity.type
_entity.pdbx_description
1 polymer ?
#
loop_
_entity_poly.entity_id
_entity_poly.type
_entity_poly.pdbx_seq_one_letter_code
_entity_poly.pdbx_strand_id
1 'polypeptide(L)'
;MLDKVQKLTRSASTVRTDSTALGSNILVHHSRDTEYKQWAETSVNTLSAIVKIFNAQRSLLLSLDDFASAWSTLLEYIEYLAASDNSEMSLAAIKSFQEVLLGRVTQQSMADMNLRERSAGKGNNAAVTSAQDESLYLPENLWVISWQCWMRISQSLISPQPRNVSHQLSQNPAGVFTEKIDAPLKHYIPGAAHLTTILHVFSPLFERVKKKLPVDELRYERVPTILKVFSVDIADFIWYFLDKLCNCDNNDLYESC
;
A
#
# COMPACT_ATOMS: atom_id res chain seq x y z
N MET A 1 12.46 -3.82 -14.65
CA MET A 1 13.35 -3.98 -13.46
C MET A 1 12.57 -4.54 -12.28
N LEU A 2 11.42 -3.93 -11.92
CA LEU A 2 10.50 -4.42 -10.88
C LEU A 2 10.10 -5.89 -11.09
N ASP A 3 9.79 -6.30 -12.32
CA ASP A 3 9.42 -7.68 -12.63
C ASP A 3 10.53 -8.69 -12.28
N LYS A 4 11.79 -8.28 -12.41
CA LYS A 4 12.94 -9.15 -12.09
C LYS A 4 13.05 -9.34 -10.58
N VAL A 5 12.94 -8.25 -9.81
CA VAL A 5 12.94 -8.29 -8.34
C VAL A 5 11.74 -9.09 -7.83
N GLN A 6 10.57 -8.89 -8.42
CA GLN A 6 9.36 -9.64 -8.10
C GLN A 6 9.55 -11.13 -8.32
N LYS A 7 10.03 -11.53 -9.52
CA LYS A 7 10.25 -12.94 -9.88
C LYS A 7 11.25 -13.60 -8.93
N LEU A 8 12.38 -12.94 -8.68
CA LEU A 8 13.44 -13.47 -7.82
C LEU A 8 12.97 -13.59 -6.37
N THR A 9 12.17 -12.65 -5.88
CA THR A 9 11.59 -12.72 -4.52
C THR A 9 10.60 -13.87 -4.39
N ARG A 10 9.78 -14.13 -5.43
CA ARG A 10 8.82 -15.25 -5.43
C ARG A 10 9.49 -16.62 -5.52
N SER A 11 10.63 -16.71 -6.21
CA SER A 11 11.37 -17.97 -6.39
C SER A 11 12.48 -18.19 -5.36
N ALA A 12 12.68 -17.25 -4.42
CA ALA A 12 13.79 -17.30 -3.48
C ALA A 12 13.62 -18.42 -2.46
N SER A 13 14.72 -19.09 -2.13
CA SER A 13 14.69 -20.15 -1.13
C SER A 13 14.38 -19.63 0.28
N THR A 14 13.47 -20.31 0.96
CA THR A 14 13.19 -20.12 2.40
C THR A 14 14.08 -21.01 3.28
N VAL A 15 14.94 -21.84 2.67
CA VAL A 15 15.91 -22.70 3.38
C VAL A 15 17.05 -21.83 3.90
N ARG A 16 17.47 -22.14 5.13
CA ARG A 16 18.61 -21.47 5.77
C ARG A 16 19.89 -21.83 5.02
N THR A 17 20.72 -20.85 4.70
CA THR A 17 22.04 -21.12 4.11
C THR A 17 22.95 -21.68 5.21
N ASP A 18 23.40 -22.93 5.05
CA ASP A 18 24.25 -23.59 6.05
C ASP A 18 25.67 -23.00 6.02
N SER A 19 25.97 -22.17 7.01
CA SER A 19 27.31 -21.56 7.21
C SER A 19 28.42 -22.59 7.50
N THR A 20 28.06 -23.85 7.74
CA THR A 20 28.99 -24.95 8.06
C THR A 20 29.80 -25.41 6.86
N ALA A 21 29.37 -25.14 5.61
CA ALA A 21 30.11 -25.51 4.41
C ALA A 21 31.35 -24.62 4.15
N LEU A 22 31.48 -23.46 4.81
CA LEU A 22 32.53 -22.47 4.51
C LEU A 22 33.56 -22.26 5.64
N GLY A 23 33.69 -23.18 6.58
CA GLY A 23 34.84 -23.26 7.51
C GLY A 23 35.11 -22.01 8.37
N SER A 24 34.17 -21.07 8.47
CA SER A 24 34.34 -19.83 9.21
C SER A 24 33.22 -19.69 10.24
N ASN A 25 33.62 -19.49 11.50
CA ASN A 25 32.73 -19.03 12.59
C ASN A 25 32.31 -17.56 12.37
N ILE A 26 31.91 -17.21 11.14
CA ILE A 26 31.24 -15.95 10.89
C ILE A 26 29.84 -16.13 11.46
N LEU A 27 29.58 -15.49 12.60
CA LEU A 27 28.23 -15.28 13.11
C LEU A 27 27.43 -14.52 12.04
N VAL A 28 26.83 -15.25 11.11
CA VAL A 28 25.83 -14.71 10.20
C VAL A 28 24.67 -14.26 11.08
N HIS A 29 24.51 -12.94 11.18
CA HIS A 29 23.43 -12.33 11.93
C HIS A 29 22.09 -12.94 11.48
N HIS A 30 21.28 -13.40 12.44
CA HIS A 30 20.06 -14.20 12.25
C HIS A 30 18.93 -13.53 11.41
N SER A 31 19.22 -12.36 10.85
CA SER A 31 18.32 -11.56 10.03
C SER A 31 18.39 -11.90 8.53
N ARG A 32 19.48 -12.51 8.03
CA ARG A 32 19.71 -12.71 6.58
C ARG A 32 19.91 -14.16 6.14
N ASP A 33 19.41 -15.09 6.93
CA ASP A 33 19.83 -16.48 6.82
C ASP A 33 19.20 -17.24 5.64
N THR A 34 18.28 -16.64 4.90
CA THR A 34 17.59 -17.25 3.75
C THR A 34 17.66 -16.29 2.57
N GLU A 35 17.72 -16.81 1.35
CA GLU A 35 17.62 -15.99 0.13
C GLU A 35 16.33 -15.16 0.11
N TYR A 36 15.22 -15.72 0.58
CA TYR A 36 13.94 -15.01 0.66
C TYR A 36 14.03 -13.73 1.48
N LYS A 37 14.62 -13.77 2.69
CA LYS A 37 14.83 -12.58 3.53
C LYS A 37 15.68 -11.50 2.82
N GLN A 38 16.69 -11.90 2.06
CA GLN A 38 17.53 -10.95 1.31
C GLN A 38 16.77 -10.31 0.14
N TRP A 39 15.97 -11.10 -0.58
CA TRP A 39 15.11 -10.60 -1.65
C TRP A 39 13.94 -9.76 -1.13
N ALA A 40 13.42 -10.07 0.06
CA ALA A 40 12.45 -9.25 0.77
C ALA A 40 13.04 -7.85 1.09
N GLU A 41 14.23 -7.79 1.70
CA GLU A 41 14.95 -6.55 1.96
C GLU A 41 15.21 -5.77 0.65
N THR A 42 15.67 -6.48 -0.39
CA THR A 42 15.90 -5.90 -1.72
C THR A 42 14.63 -5.32 -2.32
N SER A 43 13.50 -6.00 -2.17
CA SER A 43 12.18 -5.55 -2.66
C SER A 43 11.74 -4.26 -1.97
N VAL A 44 11.86 -4.20 -0.65
CA VAL A 44 11.53 -3.01 0.17
C VAL A 44 12.41 -1.83 -0.22
N ASN A 45 13.72 -2.04 -0.30
CA ASN A 45 14.67 -0.98 -0.66
C ASN A 45 14.45 -0.48 -2.09
N THR A 46 14.21 -1.39 -3.03
CA THR A 46 13.92 -1.05 -4.43
C THR A 46 12.65 -0.21 -4.53
N LEU A 47 11.58 -0.62 -3.84
CA LEU A 47 10.33 0.13 -3.83
C LEU A 47 10.53 1.54 -3.25
N SER A 48 11.22 1.65 -2.11
CA SER A 48 11.50 2.94 -1.47
C SER A 48 12.29 3.87 -2.40
N ALA A 49 13.29 3.35 -3.11
CA ALA A 49 14.08 4.13 -4.06
C ALA A 49 13.23 4.63 -5.24
N ILE A 50 12.38 3.76 -5.80
CA ILE A 50 11.51 4.12 -6.93
C ILE A 50 10.50 5.19 -6.49
N VAL A 51 9.84 5.04 -5.33
CA VAL A 51 8.91 6.06 -4.82
C VAL A 51 9.59 7.40 -4.63
N LYS A 52 10.83 7.43 -4.12
CA LYS A 52 11.60 8.67 -4.00
C LYS A 52 11.89 9.32 -5.35
N ILE A 53 12.20 8.52 -6.38
CA ILE A 53 12.40 9.02 -7.75
C ILE A 53 11.09 9.58 -8.32
N PHE A 54 9.98 8.84 -8.19
CA PHE A 54 8.65 9.28 -8.61
C PHE A 54 8.26 10.61 -7.97
N ASN A 55 8.59 10.79 -6.68
CA ASN A 55 8.31 12.03 -5.98
C ASN A 55 9.25 13.16 -6.37
N ALA A 56 10.57 12.92 -6.42
CA ALA A 56 11.57 13.94 -6.70
C ALA A 56 11.53 14.43 -8.16
N GLN A 57 11.06 13.59 -9.09
CA GLN A 57 11.05 13.87 -10.52
C GLN A 57 9.63 13.88 -11.09
N ARG A 58 8.59 14.04 -10.25
CA ARG A 58 7.18 13.93 -10.68
C ARG A 58 6.86 14.81 -11.89
N SER A 59 7.24 16.08 -11.86
CA SER A 59 6.97 17.03 -12.95
C SER A 59 7.63 16.63 -14.28
N LEU A 60 8.84 16.06 -14.22
CA LEU A 60 9.53 15.52 -15.39
C LEU A 60 8.90 14.21 -15.88
N LEU A 61 8.56 13.31 -14.97
CA LEU A 61 7.95 12.03 -15.32
C LEU A 61 6.57 12.23 -15.94
N LEU A 62 5.80 13.23 -15.47
CA LEU A 62 4.51 13.60 -16.04
C LEU A 62 4.58 14.11 -17.48
N SER A 63 5.73 14.62 -17.93
CA SER A 63 5.89 15.04 -19.33
C SER A 63 6.19 13.88 -20.27
N LEU A 64 6.30 12.65 -19.76
CA LEU A 64 6.48 11.44 -20.57
C LEU A 64 5.13 10.85 -20.99
N ASP A 65 5.02 10.43 -22.25
CA ASP A 65 3.79 9.86 -22.82
C ASP A 65 3.36 8.54 -22.13
N ASP A 66 4.31 7.80 -21.55
CA ASP A 66 4.08 6.51 -20.90
C ASP A 66 3.94 6.60 -19.37
N PHE A 67 3.83 7.80 -18.80
CA PHE A 67 3.73 8.00 -17.36
C PHE A 67 2.57 7.23 -16.72
N ALA A 68 1.40 7.21 -17.36
CA ALA A 68 0.23 6.50 -16.85
C ALA A 68 0.47 4.99 -16.73
N SER A 69 1.20 4.41 -17.69
CA SER A 69 1.60 3.00 -17.68
C SER A 69 2.64 2.74 -16.58
N ALA A 70 3.62 3.63 -16.42
CA ALA A 70 4.62 3.54 -15.35
C ALA A 70 4.00 3.66 -13.96
N TRP A 71 3.03 4.56 -13.80
CA TRP A 71 2.24 4.73 -12.57
C TRP A 71 1.45 3.46 -12.23
N SER A 72 0.75 2.89 -13.20
CA SER A 72 -0.01 1.64 -13.03
C SER A 72 0.92 0.49 -12.64
N THR A 73 2.07 0.34 -13.30
CA THR A 73 3.09 -0.67 -12.98
C THR A 73 3.63 -0.51 -11.55
N LEU A 74 3.86 0.73 -11.10
CA LEU A 74 4.27 1.00 -9.72
C LEU A 74 3.17 0.59 -8.72
N LEU A 75 1.92 0.94 -9.00
CA LEU A 75 0.79 0.59 -8.15
C LEU A 75 0.54 -0.92 -8.07
N GLU A 76 0.68 -1.65 -9.18
CA GLU A 76 0.62 -3.12 -9.20
C GLU A 76 1.72 -3.75 -8.34
N TYR A 77 2.93 -3.20 -8.38
CA TYR A 77 4.03 -3.69 -7.56
C TYR A 77 3.82 -3.40 -6.07
N ILE A 78 3.28 -2.21 -5.74
CA ILE A 78 2.86 -1.86 -4.38
C ILE A 78 1.79 -2.82 -3.89
N GLU A 79 0.74 -3.07 -4.68
CA GLU A 79 -0.35 -3.99 -4.35
C GLU A 79 0.16 -5.40 -4.10
N TYR A 80 1.07 -5.89 -4.96
CA TYR A 80 1.72 -7.18 -4.80
C TYR A 80 2.43 -7.30 -3.45
N LEU A 81 3.25 -6.31 -3.08
CA LEU A 81 4.00 -6.32 -1.83
C LEU A 81 3.09 -6.12 -0.61
N ALA A 82 2.05 -5.28 -0.72
CA ALA A 82 1.07 -5.07 0.33
C ALA A 82 0.32 -6.37 0.67
N ALA A 83 0.06 -7.20 -0.32
CA ALA A 83 -0.59 -8.51 -0.18
C ALA A 83 0.39 -9.67 0.12
N SER A 84 1.64 -9.37 0.50
CA SER A 84 2.61 -10.41 0.91
C SER A 84 2.34 -10.90 2.33
N ASP A 85 2.75 -12.14 2.61
CA ASP A 85 2.70 -12.77 3.94
C ASP A 85 3.81 -12.27 4.88
N ASN A 86 4.71 -11.43 4.36
CA ASN A 86 5.77 -10.79 5.10
C ASN A 86 5.31 -9.41 5.61
N SER A 87 5.20 -9.29 6.93
CA SER A 87 4.72 -8.07 7.60
C SER A 87 5.53 -6.81 7.27
N GLU A 88 6.83 -6.95 7.06
CA GLU A 88 7.73 -5.85 6.72
C GLU A 88 7.52 -5.39 5.28
N MET A 89 7.46 -6.34 4.34
CA MET A 89 7.18 -6.03 2.93
C MET A 89 5.80 -5.40 2.77
N SER A 90 4.79 -5.96 3.43
CA SER A 90 3.43 -5.43 3.42
C SER A 90 3.36 -4.01 4.00
N LEU A 91 3.97 -3.76 5.17
CA LEU A 91 3.95 -2.44 5.78
C LEU A 91 4.71 -1.41 4.94
N ALA A 92 5.88 -1.80 4.41
CA ALA A 92 6.68 -0.94 3.55
C ALA A 92 5.90 -0.54 2.30
N ALA A 93 5.16 -1.47 1.69
CA ALA A 93 4.33 -1.19 0.53
C ALA A 93 3.24 -0.16 0.82
N ILE A 94 2.51 -0.31 1.93
CA ILE A 94 1.46 0.64 2.33
C ILE A 94 2.06 2.03 2.62
N LYS A 95 3.22 2.08 3.28
CA LYS A 95 3.94 3.35 3.51
C LYS A 95 4.43 3.98 2.21
N SER A 96 4.91 3.19 1.27
CA SER A 96 5.30 3.63 -0.07
C SER A 96 4.12 4.14 -0.88
N PHE A 97 2.95 3.51 -0.75
CA PHE A 97 1.70 4.00 -1.33
C PHE A 97 1.27 5.34 -0.74
N GLN A 98 1.35 5.50 0.58
CA GLN A 98 1.13 6.78 1.24
C GLN A 98 2.13 7.83 0.75
N GLU A 99 3.42 7.51 0.72
CA GLU A 99 4.47 8.44 0.34
C GLU A 99 4.35 8.87 -1.13
N VAL A 100 3.99 7.97 -2.05
CA VAL A 100 3.85 8.33 -3.46
C VAL A 100 2.63 9.21 -3.73
N LEU A 101 1.56 9.10 -2.93
CA LEU A 101 0.34 9.90 -3.11
C LEU A 101 0.36 11.23 -2.35
N LEU A 102 0.89 11.21 -1.12
CA LEU A 102 0.80 12.33 -0.18
C LEU A 102 2.15 12.99 0.08
N GLY A 103 3.23 12.45 -0.48
CA GLY A 103 4.60 12.88 -0.20
C GLY A 103 5.09 12.37 1.15
N ARG A 104 6.23 12.89 1.61
CA ARG A 104 6.76 12.50 2.92
C ARG A 104 5.84 13.03 4.03
N VAL A 105 5.03 12.14 4.58
CA VAL A 105 4.38 12.36 5.88
C VAL A 105 5.44 12.10 6.95
N THR A 106 6.17 13.14 7.36
CA THR A 106 6.97 13.07 8.58
C THR A 106 6.04 12.77 9.75
N GLN A 107 6.45 11.94 10.72
CA GLN A 107 5.63 11.66 11.90
C GLN A 107 5.21 12.94 12.66
N GLN A 108 5.98 14.03 12.51
CA GLN A 108 5.64 15.38 12.97
C GLN A 108 4.34 15.93 12.34
N SER A 109 4.09 15.66 11.06
CA SER A 109 2.89 16.12 10.33
C SER A 109 1.58 15.46 10.80
N MET A 110 1.65 14.36 11.56
CA MET A 110 0.46 13.75 12.18
C MET A 110 -0.05 14.57 13.37
N ALA A 111 0.82 15.32 14.05
CA ALA A 111 0.41 16.23 15.13
C ALA A 111 -0.10 17.57 14.58
N ASP A 112 0.49 18.05 13.49
CA ASP A 112 0.17 19.37 12.93
C ASP A 112 -1.19 19.42 12.21
N MET A 113 -1.69 18.30 11.67
CA MET A 113 -3.03 18.24 11.06
C MET A 113 -4.16 18.45 12.07
N ASN A 114 -3.99 18.05 13.34
CA ASN A 114 -4.97 18.29 14.40
C ASN A 114 -4.90 19.70 15.01
N LEU A 115 -3.81 20.44 14.81
CA LEU A 115 -3.63 21.77 15.38
C LEU A 115 -4.10 22.89 14.44
N ARG A 116 -4.13 22.63 13.12
CA ARG A 116 -4.37 23.65 12.10
C ARG A 116 -5.83 24.13 12.02
N GLU A 117 -6.78 23.42 12.62
CA GLU A 117 -8.17 23.88 12.76
C GLU A 117 -8.37 24.88 13.92
N ARG A 118 -7.35 25.12 14.77
CA ARG A 118 -7.52 25.90 16.00
C ARG A 118 -6.71 27.19 16.11
N SER A 119 -5.99 27.60 15.07
CA SER A 119 -5.19 28.83 15.11
C SER A 119 -5.18 29.58 13.78
N ALA A 120 -6.36 30.01 13.35
CA ALA A 120 -6.48 31.18 12.48
C ALA A 120 -6.21 32.45 13.32
N GLY A 121 -4.92 32.79 13.50
CA GLY A 121 -4.52 33.90 14.34
C GLY A 121 -3.08 34.35 14.12
N LYS A 122 -2.88 35.18 13.08
CA LYS A 122 -1.92 36.30 12.99
C LYS A 122 -0.47 36.05 13.49
N GLY A 123 0.48 35.95 12.56
CA GLY A 123 1.91 36.08 12.87
C GLY A 123 2.83 35.83 11.68
N ASN A 124 3.51 36.89 11.23
CA ASN A 124 4.45 36.89 10.11
C ASN A 124 5.72 36.08 10.45
N ASN A 125 6.13 35.18 9.55
CA ASN A 125 7.51 34.76 9.31
C ASN A 125 7.60 34.09 7.93
N ALA A 126 7.80 34.91 6.90
CA ALA A 126 7.93 34.50 5.50
C ALA A 126 9.41 34.34 5.13
N ALA A 127 9.98 33.17 5.43
CA ALA A 127 11.14 32.59 4.74
C ALA A 127 11.45 31.25 5.44
N VAL A 128 11.32 30.12 4.70
CA VAL A 128 11.67 28.70 5.03
C VAL A 128 10.54 27.69 4.76
N THR A 129 9.34 28.10 4.32
CA THR A 129 8.24 27.15 4.02
C THR A 129 7.74 27.21 2.58
N SER A 130 8.62 27.47 1.61
CA SER A 130 8.25 27.70 0.20
C SER A 130 9.02 26.80 -0.78
N ALA A 131 9.23 25.53 -0.41
CA ALA A 131 9.80 24.50 -1.29
C ALA A 131 9.12 23.12 -1.18
N GLN A 132 8.10 22.97 -0.30
CA GLN A 132 7.34 21.71 -0.15
C GLN A 132 5.95 21.77 -0.81
N ASP A 133 5.58 22.92 -1.36
CA ASP A 133 4.28 23.20 -2.00
C ASP A 133 4.40 23.27 -3.53
N GLU A 134 5.43 22.64 -4.11
CA GLU A 134 5.34 22.17 -5.50
C GLU A 134 4.47 20.92 -5.45
N SER A 135 3.17 21.18 -5.57
CA SER A 135 2.06 20.25 -5.58
C SER A 135 2.46 18.91 -6.22
N LEU A 136 2.17 17.80 -5.52
CA LEU A 136 2.18 16.44 -6.10
C LEU A 136 1.02 16.34 -7.11
N TYR A 137 1.06 17.17 -8.14
CA TYR A 137 0.06 17.22 -9.18
C TYR A 137 0.02 15.85 -9.84
N LEU A 138 -1.18 15.31 -9.96
CA LEU A 138 -1.40 14.05 -10.62
C LEU A 138 -2.68 14.22 -11.46
N PRO A 139 -2.64 13.84 -12.75
CA PRO A 139 -3.82 13.82 -13.60
C PRO A 139 -4.99 13.08 -12.97
N GLU A 140 -6.21 13.55 -13.26
CA GLU A 140 -7.43 13.07 -12.61
C GLU A 140 -7.66 11.57 -12.78
N ASN A 141 -7.38 11.01 -13.96
CA ASN A 141 -7.49 9.58 -14.24
C ASN A 141 -6.57 8.74 -13.34
N LEU A 142 -5.38 9.26 -13.00
CA LEU A 142 -4.42 8.53 -12.16
C LEU A 142 -4.83 8.53 -10.69
N TRP A 143 -5.56 9.55 -10.22
CA TRP A 143 -6.19 9.51 -8.89
C TRP A 143 -7.22 8.39 -8.78
N VAL A 144 -8.02 8.17 -9.83
CA VAL A 144 -8.99 7.07 -9.89
C VAL A 144 -8.28 5.72 -9.88
N ILE A 145 -7.20 5.55 -10.65
CA ILE A 145 -6.40 4.31 -10.63
C ILE A 145 -5.79 4.07 -9.23
N SER A 146 -5.30 5.13 -8.58
CA SER A 146 -4.79 5.05 -7.20
C SER A 146 -5.89 4.68 -6.19
N TRP A 147 -7.10 5.21 -6.33
CA TRP A 147 -8.25 4.81 -5.53
C TRP A 147 -8.57 3.32 -5.68
N GLN A 148 -8.59 2.80 -6.90
CA GLN A 148 -8.80 1.38 -7.14
C GLN A 148 -7.70 0.52 -6.52
N CYS A 149 -6.44 0.99 -6.54
CA CYS A 149 -5.34 0.33 -5.84
C CYS A 149 -5.55 0.34 -4.31
N TRP A 150 -5.96 1.47 -3.72
CA TRP A 150 -6.31 1.55 -2.29
C TRP A 150 -7.40 0.54 -1.92
N MET A 151 -8.44 0.41 -2.76
CA MET A 151 -9.52 -0.57 -2.56
C MET A 151 -8.98 -2.00 -2.53
N ARG A 152 -8.16 -2.39 -3.51
CA ARG A 152 -7.59 -3.74 -3.59
C ARG A 152 -6.63 -4.05 -2.43
N ILE A 153 -5.76 -3.10 -2.07
CA ILE A 153 -4.89 -3.21 -0.89
C ILE A 153 -5.75 -3.42 0.36
N SER A 154 -6.73 -2.56 0.59
CA SER A 154 -7.58 -2.61 1.78
C SER A 154 -8.37 -3.92 1.86
N GLN A 155 -8.92 -4.40 0.73
CA GLN A 155 -9.58 -5.70 0.63
C GLN A 155 -8.64 -6.87 0.96
N SER A 156 -7.39 -6.81 0.51
CA SER A 156 -6.39 -7.85 0.82
C SER A 156 -6.01 -7.90 2.30
N LEU A 157 -6.12 -6.78 3.03
CA LEU A 157 -5.86 -6.72 4.46
C LEU A 157 -7.01 -7.30 5.30
N ILE A 158 -8.26 -7.18 4.83
CA ILE A 158 -9.45 -7.65 5.55
C ILE A 158 -9.86 -9.07 5.19
N SER A 159 -9.49 -9.53 3.99
CA SER A 159 -9.79 -10.87 3.51
C SER A 159 -8.47 -11.64 3.42
N PRO A 160 -8.13 -12.48 4.41
CA PRO A 160 -6.97 -13.35 4.31
C PRO A 160 -7.24 -14.35 3.18
N GLN A 161 -6.84 -14.01 1.96
CA GLN A 161 -6.90 -14.89 0.81
C GLN A 161 -6.00 -16.09 1.11
N PRO A 162 -6.53 -17.33 1.12
CA PRO A 162 -5.69 -18.51 0.98
C PRO A 162 -5.17 -18.50 -0.46
N ARG A 163 -4.06 -17.81 -0.72
CA ARG A 163 -3.35 -17.99 -1.98
C ARG A 163 -2.72 -19.37 -1.94
N ASN A 164 -3.42 -20.33 -2.56
CA ASN A 164 -2.84 -21.61 -2.94
C ASN A 164 -1.50 -21.34 -3.61
N VAL A 165 -0.42 -21.75 -2.94
CA VAL A 165 0.90 -21.85 -3.53
C VAL A 165 0.85 -23.01 -4.52
N SER A 166 0.27 -22.75 -5.69
CA SER A 166 0.18 -23.73 -6.77
C SER A 166 0.35 -22.99 -8.09
N HIS A 167 1.57 -22.54 -8.35
CA HIS A 167 2.06 -22.38 -9.70
C HIS A 167 3.44 -23.02 -9.77
N GLN A 168 3.45 -24.36 -9.65
CA GLN A 168 4.50 -25.15 -10.29
C GLN A 168 4.37 -24.90 -11.79
N LEU A 169 5.42 -24.33 -12.40
CA LEU A 169 5.57 -24.45 -13.84
C LEU A 169 5.71 -25.95 -14.15
N SER A 170 4.73 -26.45 -14.89
CA SER A 170 4.79 -27.75 -15.56
C SER A 170 6.05 -27.81 -16.42
N GLN A 171 6.94 -28.74 -16.10
CA GLN A 171 7.79 -29.48 -17.05
C GLN A 171 8.55 -30.62 -16.33
N ASN A 172 7.87 -31.77 -16.16
CA ASN A 172 8.29 -33.12 -16.61
C ASN A 172 7.73 -34.26 -15.75
N PRO A 173 7.38 -35.41 -16.37
CA PRO A 173 6.77 -36.55 -15.69
C PRO A 173 7.84 -37.57 -15.26
N ALA A 174 7.82 -37.95 -13.98
CA ALA A 174 8.33 -39.19 -13.37
C ALA A 174 9.11 -38.88 -12.08
N GLY A 175 8.43 -39.06 -10.95
CA GLY A 175 9.07 -38.95 -9.64
C GLY A 175 8.00 -38.82 -8.56
N VAL A 176 7.61 -39.96 -8.00
CA VAL A 176 6.73 -40.02 -6.82
C VAL A 176 7.39 -39.25 -5.68
N PHE A 177 6.78 -38.15 -5.25
CA PHE A 177 7.07 -37.51 -3.98
C PHE A 177 5.78 -37.44 -3.16
N THR A 178 5.74 -38.23 -2.09
CA THR A 178 4.77 -38.07 -1.00
C THR A 178 5.14 -36.81 -0.21
N GLU A 179 4.51 -35.68 -0.54
CA GLU A 179 4.62 -34.45 0.25
C GLU A 179 3.71 -34.56 1.48
N LYS A 180 4.33 -34.52 2.67
CA LYS A 180 3.62 -34.39 3.94
C LYS A 180 2.97 -33.01 4.00
N ILE A 181 1.65 -32.99 3.86
CA ILE A 181 0.78 -31.84 4.11
C ILE A 181 0.67 -31.68 5.62
N ASP A 182 1.61 -30.99 6.28
CA ASP A 182 1.50 -30.66 7.72
C ASP A 182 2.33 -29.42 8.11
N ALA A 183 2.35 -28.39 7.25
CA ALA A 183 2.76 -27.06 7.68
C ALA A 183 1.49 -26.20 7.84
N PRO A 184 1.20 -25.65 9.04
CA PRO A 184 0.06 -24.77 9.20
C PRO A 184 0.23 -23.60 8.24
N LEU A 185 -0.75 -23.36 7.37
CA LEU A 185 -0.86 -22.14 6.58
C LEU A 185 -0.71 -20.97 7.57
N LYS A 186 0.46 -20.34 7.58
CA LYS A 186 0.72 -19.14 8.40
C LYS A 186 -0.12 -18.04 7.79
N HIS A 187 -1.33 -17.87 8.33
CA HIS A 187 -2.19 -16.78 7.97
C HIS A 187 -1.51 -15.50 8.46
N TYR A 188 -1.07 -14.69 7.51
CA TYR A 188 -0.55 -13.36 7.80
C TYR A 188 -1.69 -12.48 8.31
N ILE A 189 -1.49 -11.89 9.50
CA ILE A 189 -2.45 -10.97 10.12
C ILE A 189 -1.85 -9.57 10.08
N PRO A 190 -2.46 -8.62 9.35
CA PRO A 190 -2.02 -7.23 9.36
C PRO A 190 -2.01 -6.64 10.77
N GLY A 191 -0.95 -5.92 11.10
CA GLY A 191 -0.83 -5.24 12.40
C GLY A 191 -1.56 -3.89 12.41
N ALA A 192 -1.71 -3.30 13.60
CA ALA A 192 -2.31 -1.97 13.76
C ALA A 192 -1.63 -0.90 12.88
N ALA A 193 -0.31 -0.98 12.69
CA ALA A 193 0.43 -0.06 11.82
C ALA A 193 -0.03 -0.13 10.36
N HIS A 194 -0.36 -1.30 9.82
CA HIS A 194 -0.89 -1.45 8.47
C HIS A 194 -2.23 -0.72 8.33
N LEU A 195 -3.11 -0.94 9.30
CA LEU A 195 -4.47 -0.37 9.32
C LEU A 195 -4.44 1.16 9.45
N THR A 196 -3.69 1.69 10.41
CA THR A 196 -3.54 3.13 10.59
C THR A 196 -2.97 3.79 9.34
N THR A 197 -1.96 3.18 8.71
CA THR A 197 -1.34 3.75 7.51
C THR A 197 -2.30 3.79 6.33
N ILE A 198 -3.06 2.71 6.07
CA ILE A 198 -4.00 2.66 4.94
C ILE A 198 -5.19 3.60 5.15
N LEU A 199 -5.65 3.78 6.39
CA LEU A 199 -6.68 4.75 6.75
C LEU A 199 -6.22 6.20 6.60
N HIS A 200 -4.95 6.51 6.88
CA HIS A 200 -4.41 7.85 6.63
C HIS A 200 -4.39 8.22 5.15
N VAL A 201 -4.27 7.24 4.25
CA VAL A 201 -4.36 7.48 2.80
C VAL A 201 -5.79 7.73 2.35
N PHE A 202 -6.75 7.08 3.00
CA PHE A 202 -8.15 7.11 2.59
C PHE A 202 -8.72 8.52 2.47
N SER A 203 -8.69 9.32 3.54
CA SER A 203 -9.33 10.65 3.57
C SER A 203 -8.85 11.59 2.45
N PRO A 204 -7.54 11.87 2.30
CA PRO A 204 -7.04 12.75 1.24
C PRO A 204 -7.22 12.19 -0.17
N LEU A 205 -7.25 10.87 -0.33
CA LEU A 205 -7.50 10.23 -1.62
C LEU A 205 -8.98 10.31 -1.98
N PHE A 206 -9.87 9.98 -1.06
CA PHE A 206 -11.31 10.01 -1.23
C PHE A 206 -11.81 11.42 -1.58
N GLU A 207 -11.34 12.45 -0.87
CA GLU A 207 -11.70 13.84 -1.16
C GLU A 207 -11.37 14.27 -2.61
N ARG A 208 -10.34 13.66 -3.23
CA ARG A 208 -9.96 13.91 -4.63
C ARG A 208 -10.84 13.17 -5.63
N VAL A 209 -11.29 11.95 -5.30
CA VAL A 209 -12.04 11.10 -6.25
C VAL A 209 -13.55 11.13 -6.06
N LYS A 210 -14.07 11.55 -4.90
CA LYS A 210 -15.49 11.41 -4.52
C LYS A 210 -16.52 11.90 -5.54
N LYS A 211 -16.21 12.98 -6.28
CA LYS A 211 -17.13 13.55 -7.30
C LYS A 211 -17.21 12.72 -8.59
N LYS A 212 -16.33 11.73 -8.73
CA LYS A 212 -16.15 10.91 -9.94
C LYS A 212 -16.40 9.43 -9.69
N LEU A 213 -16.58 9.02 -8.43
CA LEU A 213 -16.87 7.63 -8.11
C LEU A 213 -18.30 7.30 -8.51
N PRO A 214 -18.53 6.20 -9.24
CA PRO A 214 -19.88 5.72 -9.48
C PRO A 214 -20.52 5.31 -8.15
N VAL A 215 -21.83 5.51 -8.01
CA VAL A 215 -22.58 5.16 -6.79
C VAL A 215 -22.36 3.69 -6.40
N ASP A 216 -22.20 2.80 -7.38
CA ASP A 216 -21.90 1.38 -7.15
C ASP A 216 -20.58 1.13 -6.42
N GLU A 217 -19.58 2.01 -6.56
CA GLU A 217 -18.32 1.91 -5.81
C GLU A 217 -18.47 2.33 -4.34
N LEU A 218 -19.46 3.16 -4.03
CA LEU A 218 -19.75 3.69 -2.70
C LEU A 218 -20.73 2.81 -1.90
N ARG A 219 -21.37 1.84 -2.56
CA ARG A 219 -22.33 0.91 -1.93
C ARG A 219 -21.73 0.18 -0.72
N TYR A 220 -22.62 -0.19 0.20
CA TYR A 220 -22.31 -0.79 1.51
C TYR A 220 -21.31 -1.95 1.48
N GLU A 221 -21.33 -2.74 0.39
CA GLU A 221 -20.49 -3.91 0.20
C GLU A 221 -19.00 -3.60 -0.06
N ARG A 222 -18.67 -2.36 -0.46
CA ARG A 222 -17.31 -1.98 -0.84
C ARG A 222 -16.61 -1.16 0.24
N VAL A 223 -16.78 0.17 0.22
CA VAL A 223 -16.05 1.07 1.13
C VAL A 223 -16.50 0.89 2.59
N PRO A 224 -17.80 0.85 2.90
CA PRO A 224 -18.24 0.72 4.30
C PRO A 224 -17.84 -0.60 4.94
N THR A 225 -17.83 -1.71 4.19
CA THR A 225 -17.37 -3.02 4.67
C THR A 225 -15.88 -2.98 5.07
N ILE A 226 -15.05 -2.36 4.23
CA ILE A 226 -13.62 -2.15 4.52
C ILE A 226 -13.44 -1.31 5.80
N LEU A 227 -14.14 -0.19 5.91
CA LEU A 227 -14.04 0.71 7.06
C LEU A 227 -14.56 0.10 8.36
N LYS A 228 -15.62 -0.73 8.30
CA LYS A 228 -16.16 -1.47 9.45
C LYS A 228 -15.14 -2.43 10.05
N VAL A 229 -14.39 -3.14 9.21
CA VAL A 229 -13.37 -4.09 9.69
C VAL A 229 -12.20 -3.34 10.34
N PHE A 230 -11.87 -2.16 9.84
CA PHE A 230 -10.77 -1.36 10.40
C PHE A 230 -11.15 -0.56 11.65
N SER A 231 -12.44 -0.40 11.95
CA SER A 231 -12.92 0.45 13.04
C SER A 231 -13.72 -0.35 14.06
N VAL A 232 -13.08 -0.72 15.17
CA VAL A 232 -13.80 -1.15 16.40
C VAL A 232 -14.27 0.06 17.22
N ASP A 233 -13.72 1.27 17.00
CA ASP A 233 -13.93 2.41 17.93
C ASP A 233 -14.08 3.79 17.28
N ILE A 234 -14.38 3.89 15.99
CA ILE A 234 -14.51 5.19 15.29
C ILE A 234 -15.91 5.40 14.71
N ALA A 235 -16.92 5.18 15.55
CA ALA A 235 -18.33 5.41 15.20
C ALA A 235 -18.56 6.82 14.64
N ASP A 236 -17.88 7.84 15.18
CA ASP A 236 -17.97 9.22 14.73
C ASP A 236 -17.42 9.43 13.32
N PHE A 237 -16.39 8.68 12.92
CA PHE A 237 -15.84 8.75 11.55
C PHE A 237 -16.73 8.04 10.55
N ILE A 238 -17.35 6.93 10.94
CA ILE A 238 -18.35 6.25 10.10
C ILE A 238 -19.58 7.13 9.94
N TRP A 239 -20.07 7.78 11.00
CA TRP A 239 -21.17 8.73 10.92
C TRP A 239 -20.84 9.97 10.10
N TYR A 240 -19.65 10.56 10.29
CA TYR A 240 -19.17 11.67 9.45
C TYR A 240 -19.03 11.26 7.98
N PHE A 241 -18.57 10.04 7.71
CA PHE A 241 -18.43 9.50 6.37
C PHE A 241 -19.79 9.23 5.71
N LEU A 242 -20.74 8.63 6.43
CA LEU A 242 -22.11 8.42 5.97
C LEU A 242 -22.82 9.75 5.73
N ASP A 243 -22.62 10.76 6.60
CA ASP A 243 -23.16 12.11 6.42
C ASP A 243 -22.58 12.78 5.17
N LYS A 244 -21.27 12.68 4.94
CA LYS A 244 -20.59 13.18 3.73
C LYS A 244 -21.03 12.48 2.45
N LEU A 245 -21.27 11.16 2.49
CA LEU A 245 -21.83 10.41 1.38
C LEU A 245 -23.27 10.85 1.09
N CYS A 246 -24.13 10.91 2.10
CA CYS A 246 -25.51 11.37 1.96
C CYS A 246 -25.60 12.84 1.49
N ASN A 247 -24.66 13.71 1.89
CA ASN A 247 -24.61 15.09 1.40
C ASN A 247 -24.08 15.23 -0.04
N CYS A 248 -23.37 14.24 -0.57
CA CYS A 248 -23.05 14.18 -2.01
C CYS A 248 -24.29 13.80 -2.84
N ASP A 249 -25.28 13.14 -2.24
CA ASP A 249 -26.51 12.64 -2.88
C ASP A 249 -27.68 13.65 -2.88
N ASN A 250 -27.53 14.83 -2.28
CA ASN A 250 -28.59 15.84 -2.17
C ASN A 250 -28.98 16.53 -3.50
N ASN A 251 -28.51 16.04 -4.65
CA ASN A 251 -29.02 16.47 -5.96
C ASN A 251 -29.77 15.39 -6.75
N ASP A 252 -29.73 14.09 -6.41
CA ASP A 252 -30.34 13.05 -7.26
C ASP A 252 -31.00 11.86 -6.53
N LEU A 253 -31.01 11.80 -5.20
CA LEU A 253 -31.52 10.61 -4.46
C LEU A 253 -32.73 10.84 -3.55
N TYR A 254 -33.54 11.87 -3.83
CA TYR A 254 -34.85 12.04 -3.19
C TYR A 254 -35.96 11.16 -3.79
N GLU A 255 -35.71 10.38 -4.85
CA GLU A 255 -36.76 9.61 -5.56
C GLU A 255 -36.77 8.10 -5.31
N SER A 256 -36.00 7.56 -4.37
CA SER A 256 -36.13 6.13 -4.01
C SER A 256 -35.80 5.86 -2.54
N CYS A 257 -36.71 6.29 -1.67
CA CYS A 257 -37.01 5.59 -0.41
C CYS A 257 -37.91 4.39 -0.69
#